data_AF-A0A4R0ZT40-F1
#
_entry.id   AF-A0A4R0ZT40-F1
#
_cell.length_a   1.000
_cell.length_b   1.000
_cell.length_c   1.000
_cell.angle_alpha   90.00
_cell.angle_beta   90.00
_cell.angle_gamma   90.00
#
_symmetry.space_group_name_H-M   'P 1'
#
loop_
_entity.id
_entity.type
_entity.pdbx_description
1 polymer ?
#
loop_
_entity_poly.entity_id
_entity_poly.type
_entity_poly.pdbx_seq_one_letter_code
_entity_poly.pdbx_strand_id
1 'polypeptide(L)'
;MENQIQQEVRWVKRIRRIGVPVLVLYILSMIVALLFEKMLLIPLMWSVALFLIFMGHTQYRLLRHFSTHPKSLRWLQVEYADTWISAILMGTFMTTLLTTESLGFGIGFLFGIWGLTEKYRSRIIARQLKQYDPDIPTYDEVIERMS
;
A
#
# COMPACT_ATOMS: atom_id res chain seq x y z
N MET A 1 5.81 -2.99 -24.99
CA MET A 1 4.94 -2.60 -23.85
C MET A 1 4.39 -3.82 -23.13
N GLU A 2 3.77 -4.77 -23.85
CA GLU A 2 3.20 -6.00 -23.27
C GLU A 2 4.22 -6.86 -22.50
N ASN A 3 5.45 -6.99 -23.00
CA ASN A 3 6.54 -7.71 -22.32
C ASN A 3 6.93 -7.09 -20.95
N GLN A 4 6.81 -5.77 -20.77
CA GLN A 4 7.12 -5.10 -19.49
C GLN A 4 6.03 -5.37 -18.45
N ILE A 5 4.77 -5.29 -18.87
CA ILE A 5 3.60 -5.59 -18.03
C ILE A 5 3.65 -7.06 -17.59
N GLN A 6 3.95 -8.00 -18.49
CA GLN A 6 4.11 -9.42 -18.15
C GLN A 6 5.29 -9.68 -17.20
N GLN A 7 6.39 -8.91 -17.29
CA GLN A 7 7.49 -8.99 -16.33
C GLN A 7 7.08 -8.48 -14.95
N GLU A 8 6.37 -7.36 -14.88
CA GLU A 8 5.83 -6.82 -13.63
C GLU A 8 4.85 -7.80 -12.96
N VAL A 9 3.90 -8.37 -13.71
CA VAL A 9 2.95 -9.36 -13.21
C VAL A 9 3.67 -10.61 -12.69
N ARG A 10 4.67 -11.13 -13.41
CA ARG A 10 5.49 -12.25 -12.94
C ARG A 10 6.25 -11.92 -11.65
N TRP A 11 6.75 -10.69 -11.53
CA TRP A 11 7.44 -10.22 -10.33
C TRP A 11 6.49 -10.15 -9.13
N VAL A 12 5.30 -9.55 -9.31
CA VAL A 12 4.23 -9.50 -8.31
C VAL A 12 3.79 -10.91 -7.89
N LYS A 13 3.64 -11.84 -8.83
CA LYS A 13 3.29 -13.25 -8.54
C LYS A 13 4.37 -13.91 -7.68
N ARG A 14 5.65 -13.62 -7.94
CA ARG A 14 6.77 -14.09 -7.13
C ARG A 14 6.72 -13.49 -5.72
N ILE A 15 6.48 -12.19 -5.57
CA ILE A 15 6.27 -11.55 -4.27
C ILE A 15 5.13 -12.21 -3.52
N ARG A 16 3.97 -12.42 -4.16
CA ARG A 16 2.79 -13.02 -3.50
C ARG A 16 3.08 -14.42 -2.97
N ARG A 17 3.87 -15.21 -3.69
CA ARG A 17 4.31 -16.55 -3.27
C ARG A 17 5.27 -16.52 -2.07
N ILE A 18 6.21 -15.57 -2.05
CA ILE A 18 7.13 -15.40 -0.92
C ILE A 18 6.54 -14.54 0.20
N GLY A 19 5.38 -13.92 -0.02
CA GLY A 19 4.77 -12.94 0.88
C GLY A 19 4.38 -13.55 2.22
N VAL A 20 3.85 -14.79 2.23
CA VAL A 20 3.54 -15.50 3.47
C VAL A 20 4.81 -15.79 4.29
N PRO A 21 5.87 -16.40 3.73
CA PRO A 21 7.15 -16.56 4.43
C PRO A 21 7.74 -15.22 4.96
N VAL A 22 7.72 -14.18 4.13
CA VAL A 22 8.25 -12.85 4.50
C VAL A 22 7.42 -12.23 5.63
N LEU A 23 6.09 -12.37 5.60
CA LEU A 23 5.21 -11.92 6.67
C LEU A 23 5.50 -12.64 7.99
N VAL A 24 5.74 -13.95 7.95
CA VAL A 24 6.13 -14.72 9.15
C VAL A 24 7.45 -14.21 9.72
N LEU A 25 8.47 -14.03 8.88
CA LEU A 25 9.76 -13.46 9.31
C LEU A 25 9.61 -12.05 9.87
N TYR A 26 8.74 -11.25 9.26
CA TYR A 26 8.43 -9.90 9.71
C TYR A 26 7.80 -9.88 11.10
N ILE A 27 6.77 -10.72 11.33
CA ILE A 27 6.11 -10.83 12.64
C ILE A 27 7.09 -11.31 13.70
N LEU A 28 7.92 -12.31 13.39
CA LEU A 28 8.97 -12.79 14.30
C LEU A 28 9.96 -11.66 14.63
N SER A 29 10.42 -10.92 13.62
CA SER A 29 11.33 -9.77 13.82
C SER A 29 10.69 -8.68 14.68
N MET A 30 9.40 -8.43 14.48
CA MET A 30 8.62 -7.47 15.28
C MET A 30 8.52 -7.91 16.74
N ILE A 31 8.26 -9.19 17.01
CA ILE A 31 8.20 -9.74 18.37
C ILE A 31 9.57 -9.61 19.04
N VAL A 32 10.66 -9.99 18.34
CA VAL A 32 12.03 -9.85 18.87
C VAL A 32 12.35 -8.38 19.17
N ALA A 33 12.03 -7.46 18.26
CA ALA A 33 12.24 -6.04 18.47
C ALA A 33 11.43 -5.49 19.65
N LEU A 34 10.18 -5.92 19.84
CA LEU A 34 9.36 -5.54 21.00
C LEU A 34 9.96 -6.01 22.35
N LEU A 35 10.59 -7.20 22.36
CA LEU A 35 11.11 -7.82 23.57
C LEU A 35 12.52 -7.33 23.95
N PHE A 36 13.37 -7.03 22.98
CA PHE A 36 14.79 -6.76 23.21
C PHE A 36 15.19 -5.30 22.93
N GLU A 37 14.79 -4.74 21.78
CA GLU A 37 15.17 -3.38 21.37
C GLU A 37 14.05 -2.69 20.61
N LYS A 38 13.19 -1.98 21.36
CA LYS A 38 12.00 -1.30 20.77
C LYS A 38 12.36 -0.31 19.66
N MET A 39 13.56 0.27 19.68
CA MET A 39 14.02 1.16 18.61
C MET A 39 14.18 0.46 17.26
N LEU A 40 14.41 -0.86 17.21
CA LEU A 40 14.45 -1.63 15.96
C LEU A 40 13.09 -1.69 15.26
N LEU A 41 12.00 -1.40 15.97
CA LEU A 41 10.68 -1.30 15.35
C LEU A 41 10.60 -0.12 14.38
N ILE A 42 11.38 0.94 14.58
CA ILE A 42 11.39 2.11 13.69
C ILE A 42 11.83 1.70 12.27
N PRO A 43 13.05 1.18 12.04
CA PRO A 43 13.45 0.75 10.70
C PRO A 43 12.59 -0.38 10.16
N LEU A 44 12.09 -1.28 11.02
CA LEU A 44 11.18 -2.35 10.64
C LEU A 44 9.86 -1.81 10.06
N MET A 45 9.24 -0.82 10.69
CA MET A 45 7.99 -0.21 10.22
C MET A 45 8.19 0.65 8.97
N TRP A 46 9.31 1.36 8.87
CA TRP A 46 9.69 2.07 7.66
C TRP A 46 9.94 1.12 6.48
N SER A 47 10.49 -0.07 6.72
CA SER A 47 10.65 -1.07 5.65
C SER A 47 9.30 -1.48 5.04
N VAL A 48 8.25 -1.62 5.87
CA VAL A 48 6.90 -1.91 5.40
C VAL A 48 6.29 -0.72 4.69
N ALA A 49 6.48 0.49 5.21
CA ALA A 49 5.99 1.71 4.55
C ALA A 49 6.58 1.84 3.13
N LEU A 50 7.89 1.62 2.99
CA LEU A 50 8.57 1.62 1.68
C LEU A 50 8.04 0.51 0.76
N PHE A 51 7.81 -0.69 1.30
CA PHE A 51 7.23 -1.80 0.56
C PHE A 51 5.82 -1.48 0.06
N LEU A 52 4.96 -0.87 0.89
CA LEU A 52 3.61 -0.44 0.51
C LEU A 52 3.65 0.63 -0.57
N ILE A 53 4.56 1.60 -0.47
CA ILE A 53 4.77 2.63 -1.50
C ILE A 53 5.18 1.98 -2.83
N PHE A 54 6.12 1.03 -2.80
CA PHE A 54 6.57 0.31 -3.99
C PHE A 54 5.45 -0.50 -4.64
N MET A 55 4.66 -1.21 -3.82
CA MET A 55 3.50 -1.97 -4.30
C MET A 55 2.43 -1.05 -4.90
N GLY A 56 2.09 0.04 -4.21
CA GLY A 56 1.15 1.05 -4.71
C GLY A 56 1.61 1.71 -6.01
N HIS A 57 2.91 1.96 -6.17
CA HIS A 57 3.48 2.47 -7.42
C HIS A 57 3.33 1.47 -8.56
N THR A 58 3.60 0.20 -8.28
CA THR A 58 3.46 -0.90 -9.26
C THR A 58 2.00 -1.08 -9.66
N GLN A 59 1.08 -1.04 -8.70
CA GLN A 59 -0.37 -1.08 -8.94
C GLN A 59 -0.83 0.08 -9.83
N TYR A 60 -0.46 1.31 -9.48
CA TYR A 60 -0.78 2.49 -10.27
C TYR A 60 -0.25 2.40 -11.69
N ARG A 61 1.02 1.99 -11.86
CA ARG A 61 1.61 1.78 -13.18
C ARG A 61 0.81 0.77 -13.99
N LEU A 62 0.50 -0.39 -13.44
CA LEU A 62 -0.24 -1.43 -14.15
C LEU A 62 -1.63 -0.95 -14.56
N LEU A 63 -2.42 -0.41 -13.63
CA LEU A 63 -3.77 0.05 -13.89
C LEU A 63 -3.84 1.26 -14.83
N ARG A 64 -2.83 2.15 -14.80
CA ARG A 64 -2.71 3.27 -15.73
C ARG A 64 -2.72 2.84 -17.20
N HIS A 65 -2.21 1.65 -17.52
CA HIS A 65 -2.19 1.14 -18.89
C HIS A 65 -3.57 0.69 -19.39
N PHE A 66 -4.48 0.34 -18.47
CA PHE A 66 -5.83 -0.10 -18.80
C PHE A 66 -6.85 1.05 -18.75
N SER A 67 -6.50 2.17 -18.10
CA SER A 67 -7.36 3.35 -18.04
C SER A 67 -7.36 4.10 -19.38
N THR A 68 -8.52 4.20 -20.00
CA THR A 68 -8.72 4.92 -21.28
C THR A 68 -9.19 6.36 -21.05
N HIS A 69 -9.88 6.62 -19.92
CA HIS A 69 -10.44 7.93 -19.61
C HIS A 69 -9.55 8.80 -18.70
N PRO A 70 -9.39 10.11 -18.99
CA PRO A 70 -8.55 11.01 -18.18
C PRO A 70 -9.07 11.23 -16.76
N LYS A 71 -10.39 11.09 -16.54
CA LYS A 71 -10.97 11.15 -15.19
C LYS A 71 -10.66 9.90 -14.37
N SER A 72 -10.62 8.72 -14.99
CA SER A 72 -10.20 7.47 -14.34
C SER A 72 -8.73 7.55 -13.90
N LEU A 73 -7.85 8.09 -14.76
CA LEU A 73 -6.45 8.36 -14.41
C LEU A 73 -6.30 9.25 -13.17
N ARG A 74 -7.13 10.29 -13.01
CA ARG A 74 -7.10 11.15 -11.82
C ARG A 74 -7.49 10.38 -10.56
N TRP A 75 -8.50 9.50 -10.64
CA TRP A 75 -8.91 8.67 -9.51
C TRP A 75 -7.86 7.61 -9.16
N LEU A 76 -7.16 7.04 -10.15
CA LEU A 76 -5.99 6.19 -9.90
C LEU A 76 -4.85 6.95 -9.20
N GLN A 77 -4.64 8.22 -9.54
CA GLN A 77 -3.67 9.07 -8.84
C GLN A 77 -4.09 9.35 -7.39
N VAL A 78 -5.39 9.53 -7.15
CA VAL A 78 -5.94 9.68 -5.79
C VAL A 78 -5.69 8.40 -4.99
N GLU A 79 -5.96 7.22 -5.55
CA GLU A 79 -5.68 5.93 -4.91
C GLU A 79 -4.19 5.74 -4.59
N TYR A 80 -3.33 6.17 -5.50
CA TYR A 80 -1.89 6.13 -5.29
C TYR A 80 -1.44 7.08 -4.17
N ALA A 81 -1.92 8.33 -4.16
CA ALA A 81 -1.65 9.29 -3.11
C ALA A 81 -2.17 8.80 -1.75
N ASP A 82 -3.33 8.15 -1.75
CA ASP A 82 -3.96 7.55 -0.59
C ASP A 82 -3.10 6.45 0.06
N THR A 83 -2.52 5.60 -0.78
CA THR A 83 -1.57 4.56 -0.36
C THR A 83 -0.32 5.17 0.27
N TRP A 84 0.20 6.26 -0.33
CA TRP A 84 1.35 7.00 0.20
C TRP A 84 1.07 7.62 1.56
N ILE A 85 -0.06 8.32 1.70
CA ILE A 85 -0.45 8.96 2.95
C ILE A 85 -0.54 7.91 4.06
N SER A 86 -1.17 6.77 3.76
CA SER A 86 -1.31 5.66 4.72
C SER A 86 0.05 5.08 5.14
N ALA A 87 0.96 4.87 4.18
CA ALA A 87 2.30 4.34 4.45
C ALA A 87 3.16 5.32 5.27
N ILE A 88 3.14 6.61 4.93
CA ILE A 88 3.89 7.66 5.64
C ILE A 88 3.33 7.83 7.05
N LEU A 89 2.00 7.89 7.22
CA LEU A 89 1.37 7.98 8.53
C LEU A 89 1.75 6.78 9.40
N MET A 90 1.78 5.57 8.85
CA MET A 90 2.19 4.37 9.59
C MET A 90 3.65 4.47 10.09
N GLY A 91 4.59 4.82 9.21
CA GLY A 91 6.01 4.95 9.59
C GLY A 91 6.23 6.09 10.59
N THR A 92 5.57 7.22 10.39
CA THR A 92 5.68 8.40 11.25
C THR A 92 5.04 8.16 12.62
N PHE A 93 3.88 7.50 12.67
CA PHE A 93 3.20 7.13 13.91
C PHE A 93 4.11 6.27 14.78
N MET A 94 4.67 5.20 14.23
CA MET A 94 5.54 4.30 15.00
C MET A 94 6.83 4.98 15.45
N THR A 95 7.42 5.80 14.59
CA THR A 95 8.60 6.59 14.95
C THR A 95 8.30 7.48 16.15
N THR A 96 7.23 8.29 16.05
CA THR A 96 6.86 9.25 17.09
C THR A 96 6.35 8.60 18.36
N LEU A 97 5.65 7.46 18.28
CA LEU A 97 5.26 6.68 19.44
C LEU A 97 6.46 6.15 20.23
N LEU A 98 7.58 5.88 19.57
CA LEU A 98 8.80 5.34 20.19
C LEU A 98 9.82 6.41 20.58
N THR A 99 9.78 7.60 19.98
CA THR A 99 10.74 8.70 20.26
C THR A 99 10.15 9.85 21.06
N THR A 100 8.88 10.20 20.81
CA THR A 100 8.22 11.38 21.39
C THR A 100 6.74 11.09 21.62
N GLU A 101 6.40 10.41 22.72
CA GLU A 101 5.04 9.93 23.02
C GLU A 101 3.94 11.00 22.83
N SER A 102 4.19 12.26 23.22
CA SER A 102 3.22 13.35 23.09
C SER A 102 2.85 13.67 21.63
N LEU A 103 3.81 13.61 20.70
CA LEU A 103 3.56 13.73 19.26
C LEU A 103 2.97 12.44 18.70
N GLY A 104 3.38 11.29 19.25
CA GLY A 104 2.84 9.97 18.92
C GLY A 104 1.33 9.87 19.10
N PHE A 105 0.76 10.46 20.15
CA PHE A 105 -0.69 10.51 20.34
C PHE A 105 -1.41 11.34 19.26
N GLY A 106 -0.86 12.51 18.91
CA GLY A 106 -1.46 13.37 17.87
C GLY A 106 -1.44 12.71 16.50
N ILE A 107 -0.31 12.10 16.12
CA ILE A 107 -0.18 11.37 14.85
C ILE A 107 -0.99 10.08 14.88
N GLY A 108 -1.06 9.41 16.03
CA GLY A 108 -1.90 8.23 16.24
C GLY A 108 -3.39 8.52 16.05
N PHE A 109 -3.86 9.68 16.50
CA PHE A 109 -5.23 10.13 16.27
C PHE A 109 -5.52 10.33 14.77
N LEU A 110 -4.62 11.03 14.06
CA LEU A 110 -4.73 11.21 12.61
C LEU A 110 -4.70 9.87 11.86
N PHE A 111 -3.76 8.99 12.22
CA PHE A 111 -3.65 7.65 11.65
C PHE A 111 -4.92 6.82 11.92
N GLY A 112 -5.46 6.89 13.14
CA GLY A 112 -6.70 6.21 13.51
C GLY A 112 -7.89 6.68 12.67
N ILE A 113 -8.10 8.00 12.55
CA ILE A 113 -9.17 8.55 11.69
C ILE A 113 -8.97 8.16 10.23
N TRP A 114 -7.72 8.24 9.75
CA TRP A 114 -7.40 7.87 8.37
C TRP A 114 -7.67 6.39 8.09
N GLY A 115 -7.31 5.50 9.01
CA GLY A 115 -7.61 4.07 8.91
C GLY A 115 -9.11 3.77 9.01
N LEU A 116 -9.84 4.43 9.90
CA LEU A 116 -11.29 4.26 10.02
C LEU A 116 -12.05 4.67 8.75
N THR A 117 -11.52 5.65 8.00
CA THR A 117 -12.12 6.11 6.74
C THR A 117 -11.65 5.34 5.51
N GLU A 118 -10.72 4.39 5.65
CA GLU A 118 -10.11 3.64 4.54
C GLU A 118 -11.16 2.92 3.68
N LYS A 119 -12.05 2.14 4.32
CA LYS A 119 -13.11 1.41 3.61
C LYS A 119 -14.05 2.35 2.83
N TYR A 120 -14.32 3.53 3.38
CA TYR A 120 -15.19 4.52 2.74
C TYR A 120 -14.49 5.16 1.53
N ARG A 121 -13.23 5.61 1.70
CA ARG A 121 -12.44 6.17 0.60
C ARG A 121 -12.23 5.18 -0.53
N SER A 122 -11.83 3.95 -0.21
CA SER A 122 -11.66 2.87 -1.20
C SER A 122 -12.94 2.61 -2.01
N ARG A 123 -14.11 2.56 -1.35
CA ARG A 123 -15.40 2.43 -2.06
C ARG A 123 -15.70 3.62 -2.97
N ILE A 124 -15.42 4.85 -2.54
CA ILE A 124 -15.63 6.03 -3.38
C ILE A 124 -14.74 5.97 -4.62
N ILE A 125 -13.45 5.70 -4.43
CA ILE A 125 -12.47 5.61 -5.50
C ILE A 125 -12.91 4.53 -6.51
N ALA A 126 -13.22 3.33 -6.04
CA ALA A 126 -13.68 2.24 -6.91
C ALA A 126 -14.96 2.58 -7.67
N ARG A 127 -15.92 3.24 -7.01
CA ARG A 127 -17.19 3.66 -7.63
C ARG A 127 -16.95 4.70 -8.72
N GLN A 128 -16.06 5.66 -8.48
CA GLN A 128 -15.72 6.70 -9.44
C GLN A 128 -14.90 6.15 -10.62
N LEU A 129 -13.99 5.22 -10.37
CA LEU A 129 -13.26 4.50 -11.42
C LEU A 129 -14.24 3.78 -12.36
N LYS A 130 -15.15 2.96 -11.81
CA LYS A 130 -16.16 2.24 -12.62
C LYS A 130 -17.17 3.16 -13.32
N GLN A 131 -17.42 4.35 -12.77
CA GLN A 131 -18.33 5.32 -13.41
C GLN A 131 -17.71 5.90 -14.69
N TYR A 132 -16.40 6.14 -14.70
CA TYR A 132 -15.72 6.73 -15.85
C TYR A 132 -15.07 5.71 -16.78
N ASP A 133 -14.76 4.51 -16.29
CA ASP A 133 -14.14 3.44 -17.05
C ASP A 133 -14.71 2.09 -16.55
N PRO A 134 -15.88 1.66 -17.05
CA PRO A 134 -16.60 0.48 -16.53
C PRO A 134 -15.84 -0.82 -16.73
N ASP A 135 -15.03 -0.90 -17.80
CA ASP A 135 -14.27 -2.08 -18.20
C ASP A 135 -12.87 -2.13 -17.58
N ILE A 136 -12.50 -1.15 -16.76
CA ILE A 136 -11.19 -1.13 -16.11
C ILE A 136 -11.05 -2.36 -15.19
N PRO A 137 -10.06 -3.23 -15.43
CA PRO A 137 -9.85 -4.39 -14.60
C PRO A 137 -9.31 -3.96 -13.23
N THR A 138 -9.70 -4.67 -12.19
CA THR A 138 -9.08 -4.51 -10.86
C THR A 138 -7.65 -5.06 -10.86
N TYR A 139 -6.82 -4.62 -9.92
CA TYR A 139 -5.44 -5.09 -9.82
C TYR A 139 -5.34 -6.63 -9.70
N ASP A 140 -6.24 -7.23 -8.93
CA ASP A 140 -6.30 -8.69 -8.79
C ASP A 140 -6.69 -9.37 -10.10
N GLU A 141 -7.68 -8.84 -10.83
CA GLU A 141 -8.07 -9.35 -12.15
C GLU A 141 -6.94 -9.22 -13.18
N VAL A 142 -6.15 -8.13 -13.12
CA VAL A 142 -4.96 -7.95 -13.98
C VAL A 142 -3.92 -9.03 -13.69
N ILE A 143 -3.68 -9.35 -12.42
CA ILE A 143 -2.73 -10.41 -12.02
C ILE A 143 -3.22 -11.78 -12.45
N GLU A 144 -4.53 -12.06 -12.36
CA GLU A 144 -5.12 -13.34 -12.72
C GLU A 144 -5.24 -13.56 -14.24
N ARG A 145 -5.61 -12.55 -15.02
CA ARG A 145 -5.77 -12.65 -16.48
C ARG A 145 -4.45 -12.81 -17.24
N MET A 146 -3.35 -12.25 -16.71
CA MET A 146 -2.02 -12.37 -17.31
C MET A 146 -1.18 -13.50 -16.67
N SER A 147 -1.86 -14.46 -16.03
CA SER A 147 -1.27 -15.54 -15.23
C SER A 147 -1.11 -16.86 -15.99
#